data_AF-A0A341EFT6-F1
#
_entry.id   AF-A0A341EFT6-F1
#
_cell.length_a   1.000
_cell.length_b   1.000
_cell.length_c   1.000
_cell.angle_alpha   90.00
_cell.angle_beta   90.00
_cell.angle_gamma   90.00
#
_symmetry.space_group_name_H-M   'P 1'
#
loop_
_entity.id
_entity.type
_entity.pdbx_description
1 polymer ?
#
loop_
_entity_poly.entity_id
_entity_poly.type
_entity_poly.pdbx_seq_one_letter_code
_entity_poly.pdbx_strand_id
1 'polypeptide(L)' 'MDDQLFQARTTHIEVTCWACGHGITLKPDDVPTGITDHEFEKRATCRCGTGWPYVVKFPKRAPMTM' A
#
# COMPACT_ATOMS: atom_id res chain seq x y z
N MET A 1 1.43 17.05 6.39
CA MET A 1 1.82 15.81 7.09
C MET A 1 2.18 14.81 6.01
N ASP A 2 3.09 13.86 6.24
CA ASP A 2 3.69 13.06 5.16
C ASP A 2 2.75 11.92 4.73
N ASP A 3 1.71 12.25 3.98
CA ASP A 3 0.66 11.33 3.50
C ASP A 3 1.11 10.48 2.29
N GLN A 4 2.41 10.40 2.04
CA GLN A 4 2.98 9.63 0.94
C GLN A 4 2.74 8.12 1.13
N LEU A 5 2.36 7.44 0.04
CA LEU A 5 2.15 6.00 0.03
C LEU A 5 3.45 5.26 0.38
N PHE A 6 4.54 5.68 -0.25
CA PHE A 6 5.90 5.22 0.01
C PHE A 6 6.70 6.33 0.68
N GLN A 7 7.08 6.11 1.93
CA GLN A 7 7.97 7.01 2.66
C GLN A 7 9.41 6.54 2.46
N ALA A 8 10.40 7.37 2.80
CA ALA A 8 11.83 7.07 2.58
C ALA A 8 12.32 5.73 3.15
N ARG A 9 11.59 5.14 4.13
CA ARG A 9 11.91 3.81 4.68
C ARG A 9 11.10 2.68 4.07
N THR A 10 9.93 2.94 3.46
CA THR A 10 9.03 1.93 2.88
C THR A 10 9.66 1.27 1.65
N THR A 11 9.84 -0.05 1.68
CA THR A 11 10.39 -0.87 0.61
C THR A 11 9.30 -1.45 -0.30
N HIS A 12 8.15 -1.81 0.27
CA HIS A 12 7.00 -2.32 -0.46
C HIS A 12 5.73 -2.09 0.35
N ILE A 13 4.59 -2.17 -0.32
CA ILE A 13 3.28 -2.24 0.31
C ILE A 13 2.62 -3.54 -0.12
N GLU A 14 1.81 -4.11 0.75
CA GLU A 14 0.91 -5.20 0.44
C GLU A 14 -0.51 -4.66 0.39
N VAL A 15 -1.24 -5.02 -0.66
CA VAL A 15 -2.56 -4.50 -0.97
C VAL A 15 -3.50 -5.67 -1.09
N THR A 16 -4.40 -5.83 -0.12
CA THR A 16 -5.32 -6.98 -0.04
C THR A 16 -6.76 -6.53 -0.21
N CYS A 17 -7.50 -7.16 -1.12
CA CYS A 17 -8.92 -6.92 -1.25
C CYS A 17 -9.70 -7.61 -0.12
N TRP A 18 -10.49 -6.86 0.64
CA TRP A 18 -11.35 -7.41 1.70
C TRP A 18 -12.43 -8.36 1.19
N ALA A 19 -12.93 -8.15 -0.03
CA ALA A 19 -14.06 -8.94 -0.56
C ALA A 19 -13.64 -10.32 -1.07
N CYS A 20 -12.51 -10.41 -1.78
CA CYS A 20 -12.05 -11.66 -2.39
C CYS A 20 -10.73 -12.20 -1.83
N GLY A 21 -10.11 -11.50 -0.87
CA GLY A 21 -8.83 -11.89 -0.28
C GLY A 21 -7.63 -11.78 -1.21
N HIS A 22 -7.81 -11.26 -2.43
CA HIS A 22 -6.73 -11.14 -3.40
C HIS A 22 -5.70 -10.09 -2.96
N GLY A 23 -4.47 -10.54 -2.73
CA GLY A 23 -3.34 -9.71 -2.33
C GLY A 23 -2.35 -9.48 -3.46
N ILE A 24 -1.82 -8.27 -3.56
CA ILE A 24 -0.67 -7.93 -4.42
C ILE A 24 0.39 -7.20 -3.61
N THR A 25 1.65 -7.36 -4.00
CA THR A 25 2.76 -6.58 -3.45
C THR A 25 3.16 -5.52 -4.47
N LEU A 26 3.26 -4.26 -4.05
CA LEU A 26 3.69 -3.13 -4.87
C LEU A 26 4.95 -2.50 -4.29
N LYS A 27 5.89 -2.15 -5.15
CA LYS A 27 7.10 -1.38 -4.83
C LYS A 27 6.92 0.08 -5.26
N PRO A 28 7.80 1.00 -4.82
CA PRO A 28 7.75 2.40 -5.24
C PRO A 28 7.72 2.58 -6.76
N ASP A 29 8.44 1.73 -7.51
CA ASP A 29 8.50 1.74 -8.97
C ASP A 29 7.21 1.28 -9.66
N ASP A 30 6.33 0.55 -8.95
CA ASP A 30 5.05 0.06 -9.50
C ASP A 30 3.94 1.12 -9.46
N VAL A 31 4.18 2.25 -8.79
CA VAL A 31 3.19 3.33 -8.62
C VAL A 31 3.76 4.69 -9.04
N PRO A 32 2.89 5.67 -9.35
CA PRO A 32 3.35 7.02 -9.64
C PRO A 32 4.16 7.62 -8.48
N THR A 33 5.32 8.19 -8.78
CA THR A 33 6.16 8.90 -7.80
C THR A 33 5.36 9.99 -7.09
N GLY A 34 5.41 10.01 -5.76
CA GLY A 34 4.73 11.01 -4.94
C GLY A 34 3.22 10.77 -4.75
N ILE A 35 2.69 9.60 -5.14
CA ILE A 35 1.31 9.23 -4.83
C ILE A 35 1.08 9.20 -3.31
N THR A 36 -0.05 9.75 -2.87
CA THR A 36 -0.46 9.71 -1.47
C THR A 36 -1.29 8.47 -1.19
N ASP A 37 -1.42 8.12 0.09
CA ASP A 37 -2.25 7.00 0.54
C ASP A 37 -3.70 7.16 0.04
N HIS A 38 -4.27 8.33 0.26
CA HIS A 38 -5.63 8.67 -0.13
C HIS A 38 -5.84 8.63 -1.65
N GLU A 39 -4.86 9.08 -2.45
CA GLU A 39 -4.94 8.97 -3.91
C GLU A 39 -4.85 7.52 -4.38
N PHE A 40 -4.04 6.70 -3.72
CA PHE A 40 -3.95 5.28 -4.00
C PHE A 40 -5.26 4.56 -3.68
N GLU A 41 -5.84 4.76 -2.49
CA GLU A 41 -7.10 4.13 -2.08
C GLU A 41 -8.26 4.46 -3.04
N LYS A 42 -8.34 5.72 -3.54
CA LYS A 42 -9.36 6.12 -4.51
C LYS A 42 -9.21 5.46 -5.89
N ARG A 43 -7.98 5.11 -6.29
CA ARG A 43 -7.69 4.50 -7.60
C ARG A 43 -7.68 2.98 -7.53
N ALA A 44 -7.30 2.42 -6.39
CA ALA A 44 -7.08 1.01 -6.23
C ALA A 44 -8.43 0.27 -6.19
N THR A 45 -8.72 -0.40 -7.30
CA THR A 45 -9.92 -1.22 -7.48
C THR A 45 -9.49 -2.66 -7.69
N CYS A 46 -10.02 -3.58 -6.90
CA CYS A 46 -9.76 -5.00 -7.13
C CYS A 46 -10.51 -5.47 -8.39
N ARG A 47 -10.00 -6.51 -9.05
CA ARG A 47 -10.64 -7.14 -10.21
C ARG A 47 -12.04 -7.69 -9.90
N CYS A 48 -12.36 -7.97 -8.63
CA CYS A 48 -13.70 -8.36 -8.21
C CYS A 48 -14.72 -7.19 -8.20
N GLY A 49 -14.30 -5.96 -8.53
CA GLY A 49 -15.15 -4.77 -8.60
C GLY A 49 -15.27 -4.00 -7.28
N THR A 50 -14.65 -4.46 -6.21
CA THR A 50 -14.65 -3.77 -4.91
C THR A 50 -13.56 -2.70 -4.90
N GLY A 51 -13.96 -1.44 -4.68
CA GLY A 51 -13.07 -0.37 -4.25
C GLY A 51 -12.78 -0.51 -2.74
N TRP A 52 -11.69 0.08 -2.26
CA TRP A 52 -11.18 -0.01 -0.87
C TRP A 52 -10.36 -1.27 -0.55
N PRO A 53 -9.10 -1.31 -1.00
CA PRO A 53 -8.18 -2.34 -0.55
C PRO A 53 -7.59 -2.03 0.84
N TYR A 54 -7.20 -3.07 1.55
CA TYR A 54 -6.38 -2.99 2.73
C TYR A 54 -4.91 -2.78 2.33
N VAL A 55 -4.29 -1.68 2.75
CA VAL A 55 -2.89 -1.39 2.45
C VAL A 55 -2.03 -1.54 3.70
N VAL A 56 -1.00 -2.37 3.62
CA VAL A 56 0.02 -2.55 4.66
C VAL A 56 1.36 -2.07 4.13
N LYS A 57 2.01 -1.16 4.84
CA LYS A 57 3.30 -0.57 4.42
C LYS A 57 4.47 -1.23 5.14
N PHE A 58 5.46 -1.68 4.37
CA PHE A 58 6.69 -2.30 4.89
C PHE A 58 7.92 -1.54 4.43
N PRO A 59 8.97 -1.43 5.26
CA PRO A 59 9.15 -1.77 6.66
C PRO A 59 8.95 -0.53 7.55
N LYS A 60 7.92 -0.52 8.41
CA LYS A 60 7.87 0.46 9.50
C LYS A 60 7.81 -0.20 10.88
N ARG A 61 8.90 -0.92 11.19
CA ARG A 61 9.69 -0.89 12.44
C ARG A 61 10.86 -1.87 12.28
N ALA A 62 12.07 -1.45 12.63
CA ALA A 62 13.11 -2.42 12.99
C ALA A 62 12.55 -3.31 14.12
N PRO A 63 12.88 -4.61 14.16
CA PRO A 63 12.42 -5.49 15.22
C PRO A 63 12.71 -4.83 16.57
N MET A 64 11.72 -4.82 17.47
CA MET A 64 11.97 -4.48 18.87
C MET A 64 13.16 -5.33 19.33
N THR A 65 14.20 -4.66 19.80
CA THR A 65 15.34 -5.27 20.48
C THR A 65 14.81 -6.26 21.52
N MET A 66 15.39 -7.47 21.54
CA MET A 66 15.17 -8.53 22.53
C MET A 66 15.19 -8.00 23.97
#